data_AF-T1ALH4-F1
#
_entry.id   AF-T1ALH4-F1
#
_cell.length_a   1.000
_cell.length_b   1.000
_cell.length_c   1.000
_cell.angle_alpha   90.00
_cell.angle_beta   90.00
_cell.angle_gamma   90.00
#
_symmetry.space_group_name_H-M   'P 1'
#
loop_
_entity.id
_entity.type
_entity.pdbx_description
1 polymer ?
#
loop_
_entity_poly.entity_id
_entity_poly.type
_entity_poly.pdbx_seq_one_letter_code
_entity_poly.pdbx_strand_id
1 'polypeptide(L)'
;FGRNPPVRPVGSSAGMDSLQVVFPAWNIGLESRPWLRRAALDTVNDMRLWYDSNDTSSFYPATADVGYNPEVILRHLRLLVTHIGYANFAYAMPAGGIENEATVPTTIAAMLLQSYQRDIHVFPDWPRTEDASFGDLLAVGDFSVSSRLTGGHVAYVRIVSRRGGPCRLANPWGARRTVRLRVDTHAPVLRRGAVLRVATHPGERLLFTLASRSAA
;
A
#
# COMPACT_ATOMS: atom_id res chain seq x y z
N PHE A 1 -3.35 0.27 -30.98
CA PHE A 1 -2.74 -0.94 -30.38
C PHE A 1 -2.22 -1.81 -31.53
N GLY A 2 -0.93 -2.16 -31.52
CA GLY A 2 -0.31 -2.93 -32.61
C GLY A 2 -0.77 -4.39 -32.61
N ARG A 3 -0.63 -5.07 -33.75
CA ARG A 3 -1.01 -6.50 -33.90
C ARG A 3 -0.24 -7.46 -32.96
N ASN A 4 0.90 -7.02 -32.41
CA ASN A 4 1.73 -7.76 -31.47
C ASN A 4 2.07 -6.89 -30.25
N PRO A 5 1.21 -6.85 -29.21
CA PRO A 5 1.54 -6.14 -27.98
C PRO A 5 2.73 -6.81 -27.27
N PRO A 6 3.58 -6.04 -26.56
CA PRO A 6 4.75 -6.58 -25.86
C PRO A 6 4.36 -7.53 -24.71
N VAL A 7 3.10 -7.50 -24.29
CA VAL A 7 2.51 -8.35 -23.26
C VAL A 7 1.15 -8.85 -23.73
N ARG A 8 0.75 -10.04 -23.28
CA ARG A 8 -0.56 -10.62 -23.58
C ARG A 8 -1.08 -11.37 -22.36
N PRO A 9 -2.41 -11.51 -22.20
CA PRO A 9 -2.97 -12.43 -21.22
C PRO A 9 -2.39 -13.84 -21.41
N VAL A 10 -2.04 -14.47 -20.30
CA VAL A 10 -1.51 -15.84 -20.24
C VAL A 10 -2.17 -16.60 -19.08
N GLY A 11 -1.83 -17.88 -18.93
CA GLY A 11 -2.20 -18.63 -17.74
C GLY A 11 -3.66 -19.08 -17.71
N SER A 12 -4.10 -19.43 -16.50
CA SER A 12 -5.43 -19.92 -16.17
C SER A 12 -5.70 -19.57 -14.70
N SER A 13 -6.95 -19.66 -14.26
CA SER A 13 -7.33 -19.37 -12.86
C SER A 13 -6.55 -20.16 -11.78
N ALA A 14 -5.81 -21.21 -12.15
CA ALA A 14 -5.00 -22.00 -11.21
C ALA A 14 -3.89 -21.20 -10.50
N GLY A 15 -3.46 -20.05 -11.04
CA GLY A 15 -2.46 -19.19 -10.40
C GLY A 15 -2.94 -18.53 -9.10
N MET A 16 -4.26 -18.37 -8.94
CA MET A 16 -4.88 -17.67 -7.82
C MET A 16 -4.53 -18.26 -6.45
N ASP A 17 -4.30 -19.57 -6.36
CA ASP A 17 -4.05 -20.24 -5.07
C ASP A 17 -2.65 -19.95 -4.51
N SER A 18 -1.79 -19.23 -5.24
CA SER A 18 -0.40 -18.99 -4.84
C SER A 18 -0.23 -17.95 -3.72
N LEU A 19 -1.07 -16.91 -3.69
CA LEU A 19 -0.87 -15.74 -2.81
C LEU A 19 -2.14 -15.29 -2.07
N GLN A 20 -3.22 -16.08 -2.07
CA GLN A 20 -4.45 -15.75 -1.33
C GLN A 20 -4.23 -15.53 0.17
N VAL A 21 -3.25 -16.22 0.75
CA VAL A 21 -2.81 -16.06 2.14
C VAL A 21 -2.20 -14.67 2.43
N VAL A 22 -1.71 -13.98 1.40
CA VAL A 22 -1.22 -12.60 1.44
C VAL A 22 -2.39 -11.64 1.21
N PHE A 23 -3.07 -11.75 0.07
CA PHE A 23 -4.23 -10.95 -0.27
C PHE A 23 -5.28 -11.84 -0.94
N PRO A 24 -6.55 -11.81 -0.50
CA PRO A 24 -7.13 -10.86 0.45
C PRO A 24 -7.06 -11.30 1.92
N ALA A 25 -6.43 -12.45 2.26
CA ALA A 25 -6.51 -12.99 3.61
C ALA A 25 -5.65 -12.24 4.64
N TRP A 26 -4.59 -11.55 4.20
CA TRP A 26 -3.69 -10.74 5.05
C TRP A 26 -3.01 -11.48 6.20
N ASN A 27 -2.91 -12.82 6.12
CA ASN A 27 -2.17 -13.63 7.08
C ASN A 27 -0.65 -13.42 6.93
N ILE A 28 -0.17 -13.08 5.73
CA ILE A 28 1.21 -12.74 5.43
C ILE A 28 1.27 -11.32 4.82
N GLY A 29 2.26 -10.54 5.23
CA GLY A 29 2.45 -9.14 4.84
C GLY A 29 3.72 -8.55 5.48
N LEU A 30 3.89 -7.23 5.39
CA LEU A 30 5.10 -6.51 5.83
C LEU A 30 5.58 -6.77 7.25
N GLU A 31 4.66 -6.98 8.18
CA GLU A 31 4.93 -7.16 9.60
C GLU A 31 5.08 -8.63 10.02
N SER A 32 4.99 -9.54 9.06
CA SER A 32 5.16 -10.97 9.30
C SER A 32 6.61 -11.28 9.67
N ARG A 33 6.85 -12.51 10.15
CA ARG A 33 8.23 -12.98 10.40
C ARG A 33 9.06 -12.81 9.11
N PRO A 34 10.31 -12.34 9.18
CA PRO A 34 11.11 -12.06 7.98
C PRO A 34 11.21 -13.25 7.01
N TRP A 35 11.35 -14.48 7.53
CA TRP A 35 11.42 -15.68 6.70
C TRP A 35 10.09 -15.99 5.99
N LEU A 36 8.95 -15.72 6.64
CA LEU A 36 7.63 -15.96 6.07
C LEU A 36 7.30 -14.93 4.98
N ARG A 37 7.63 -13.65 5.24
CA ARG A 37 7.57 -12.61 4.22
C ARG A 37 8.50 -12.93 3.04
N ARG A 38 9.70 -13.46 3.30
CA ARG A 38 10.63 -13.87 2.26
C ARG A 38 10.06 -14.99 1.38
N ALA A 39 9.46 -16.01 1.97
CA ALA A 39 8.81 -17.09 1.22
C ALA A 39 7.70 -16.56 0.28
N ALA A 40 6.92 -15.57 0.73
CA ALA A 40 5.91 -14.94 -0.11
C ALA A 40 6.54 -14.12 -1.26
N LEU A 41 7.63 -13.38 -1.01
CA LEU A 41 8.38 -12.69 -2.07
C LEU A 41 8.99 -13.67 -3.09
N ASP A 42 9.50 -14.81 -2.63
CA ASP A 42 10.01 -15.86 -3.52
C ASP A 42 8.87 -16.45 -4.37
N THR A 43 7.70 -16.67 -3.78
CA THR A 43 6.49 -17.09 -4.52
C THR A 43 6.10 -16.09 -5.60
N VAL A 44 6.12 -14.77 -5.32
CA VAL A 44 5.90 -13.72 -6.33
C VAL A 44 6.90 -13.83 -7.48
N ASN A 45 8.18 -14.04 -7.16
CA ASN A 45 9.27 -14.14 -8.13
C ASN A 45 9.18 -15.38 -9.03
N ASP A 46 8.69 -16.49 -8.49
CA ASP A 46 8.56 -17.76 -9.20
C ASP A 46 7.31 -17.78 -10.08
N MET A 47 6.18 -17.30 -9.54
CA MET A 47 4.87 -17.35 -10.21
C MET A 47 4.72 -16.32 -11.33
N ARG A 48 5.20 -15.08 -11.14
CA ARG A 48 5.20 -13.99 -12.14
C ARG A 48 3.87 -13.79 -12.89
N LEU A 49 2.73 -13.88 -12.19
CA LEU A 49 1.38 -13.84 -12.76
C LEU A 49 0.90 -12.44 -13.19
N TRP A 50 1.82 -11.57 -13.60
CA TRP A 50 1.54 -10.17 -13.97
C TRP A 50 0.47 -10.01 -15.06
N TYR A 51 0.27 -11.03 -15.91
CA TYR A 51 -0.72 -11.01 -16.98
C TYR A 51 -1.56 -12.29 -16.99
N ASP A 52 -1.76 -12.90 -15.82
CA ASP A 52 -2.66 -14.03 -15.73
C ASP A 52 -4.09 -13.64 -16.14
N SER A 53 -4.80 -14.55 -16.79
CA SER A 53 -6.14 -14.34 -17.32
C SER A 53 -7.22 -14.00 -16.28
N ASN A 54 -6.99 -14.32 -15.00
CA ASN A 54 -8.00 -14.25 -13.94
C ASN A 54 -7.45 -13.69 -12.61
N ASP A 55 -6.14 -13.76 -12.39
CA ASP A 55 -5.55 -13.49 -11.06
C ASP A 55 -5.02 -12.05 -10.88
N THR A 56 -5.11 -11.16 -11.88
CA THR A 56 -4.47 -9.84 -11.75
C THR A 56 -5.03 -9.02 -10.58
N SER A 57 -6.32 -9.16 -10.29
CA SER A 57 -7.01 -8.48 -9.20
C SER A 57 -6.58 -8.92 -7.80
N SER A 58 -5.93 -10.09 -7.68
CA SER A 58 -5.41 -10.62 -6.40
C SER A 58 -3.88 -10.62 -6.37
N PHE A 59 -3.22 -11.01 -7.45
CA PHE A 59 -1.76 -11.08 -7.55
C PHE A 59 -1.10 -9.71 -7.33
N TYR A 60 -1.55 -8.66 -8.04
CA TYR A 60 -0.90 -7.35 -7.92
C TYR A 60 -1.01 -6.76 -6.51
N PRO A 61 -2.20 -6.71 -5.87
CA PRO A 61 -2.30 -6.28 -4.46
C PRO A 61 -1.45 -7.14 -3.52
N ALA A 62 -1.43 -8.47 -3.72
CA ALA A 62 -0.57 -9.35 -2.93
C ALA A 62 0.91 -8.98 -3.04
N THR A 63 1.39 -8.63 -4.24
CA THR A 63 2.79 -8.20 -4.43
C THR A 63 3.10 -6.92 -3.66
N ALA A 64 2.17 -5.96 -3.60
CA ALA A 64 2.31 -4.75 -2.80
C ALA A 64 2.27 -5.05 -1.29
N ASP A 65 1.41 -5.98 -0.87
CA ASP A 65 1.22 -6.35 0.54
C ASP A 65 2.44 -7.04 1.16
N VAL A 66 3.24 -7.75 0.35
CA VAL A 66 4.54 -8.29 0.78
C VAL A 66 5.69 -7.30 0.58
N GLY A 67 5.43 -6.12 0.02
CA GLY A 67 6.43 -5.09 -0.29
C GLY A 67 7.46 -5.58 -1.29
N TYR A 68 6.98 -6.00 -2.47
CA TYR A 68 7.80 -6.33 -3.64
C TYR A 68 8.48 -5.06 -4.21
N ASN A 69 9.19 -5.14 -5.34
CA ASN A 69 9.76 -3.91 -5.92
C ASN A 69 8.64 -3.05 -6.55
N PRO A 70 8.38 -1.83 -6.04
CA PRO A 70 7.26 -1.02 -6.51
C PRO A 70 7.43 -0.51 -7.95
N GLU A 71 8.66 -0.32 -8.42
CA GLU A 71 8.93 0.06 -9.81
C GLU A 71 8.55 -1.06 -10.78
N VAL A 72 8.73 -2.32 -10.36
CA VAL A 72 8.33 -3.48 -11.14
C VAL A 72 6.80 -3.57 -11.22
N ILE A 73 6.11 -3.38 -10.08
CA ILE A 73 4.65 -3.35 -10.02
C ILE A 73 4.09 -2.26 -10.96
N LEU A 74 4.56 -1.01 -10.82
CA LEU A 74 4.10 0.11 -11.65
C LEU A 74 4.40 -0.11 -13.13
N ARG A 75 5.55 -0.69 -13.48
CA ARG A 75 5.88 -1.05 -14.86
C ARG A 75 4.89 -2.06 -15.42
N HIS A 76 4.56 -3.11 -14.69
CA HIS A 76 3.61 -4.13 -15.13
C HIS A 76 2.17 -3.59 -15.21
N LEU A 77 1.73 -2.78 -14.24
CA LEU A 77 0.45 -2.07 -14.29
C LEU A 77 0.34 -1.16 -15.51
N ARG A 78 1.41 -0.40 -15.81
CA ARG A 78 1.45 0.44 -17.02
C ARG A 78 1.26 -0.40 -18.29
N LEU A 79 2.00 -1.50 -18.41
CA LEU A 79 1.87 -2.40 -19.56
C LEU A 79 0.49 -3.05 -19.66
N LEU A 80 -0.11 -3.44 -18.52
CA LEU A 80 -1.48 -3.95 -18.45
C LEU A 80 -2.46 -2.92 -19.04
N VAL A 81 -2.44 -1.69 -18.53
CA VAL A 81 -3.34 -0.60 -18.99
C VAL A 81 -3.10 -0.25 -20.46
N THR A 82 -1.84 -0.16 -20.91
CA THR A 82 -1.53 0.32 -22.27
C THR A 82 -1.59 -0.75 -23.36
N HIS A 83 -1.63 -2.04 -23.02
CA HIS A 83 -1.59 -3.12 -24.00
C HIS A 83 -2.68 -4.18 -23.86
N ILE A 84 -3.30 -4.29 -22.69
CA ILE A 84 -4.42 -5.21 -22.42
C ILE A 84 -5.72 -4.41 -22.16
N GLY A 85 -5.62 -3.17 -21.71
CA GLY A 85 -6.76 -2.26 -21.57
C GLY A 85 -7.41 -1.87 -22.90
N TYR A 86 -8.74 -1.79 -22.90
CA TYR A 86 -9.55 -1.11 -23.88
C TYR A 86 -9.47 0.43 -23.69
N ALA A 87 -9.95 1.18 -24.68
CA ALA A 87 -9.96 2.65 -24.64
C ALA A 87 -10.83 3.24 -23.51
N ASN A 88 -11.79 2.47 -23.00
CA ASN A 88 -12.65 2.84 -21.87
C ASN A 88 -12.08 2.38 -20.51
N PHE A 89 -10.81 1.97 -20.47
CA PHE A 89 -10.10 1.46 -19.29
C PHE A 89 -10.57 0.10 -18.75
N ALA A 90 -11.54 -0.56 -19.38
CA ALA A 90 -11.82 -1.96 -19.10
C ALA A 90 -10.69 -2.86 -19.61
N TYR A 91 -10.51 -4.07 -19.07
CA TYR A 91 -9.46 -4.99 -19.52
C TYR A 91 -9.96 -6.04 -20.51
N ALA A 92 -9.19 -6.27 -21.57
CA ALA A 92 -9.38 -7.36 -22.53
C ALA A 92 -8.86 -8.70 -21.98
N MET A 93 -9.24 -9.03 -20.74
CA MET A 93 -8.91 -10.33 -20.12
C MET A 93 -9.89 -11.40 -20.58
N PRO A 94 -9.42 -12.62 -20.88
CA PRO A 94 -10.29 -13.71 -21.33
C PRO A 94 -11.11 -14.35 -20.18
N ALA A 95 -10.75 -14.11 -18.91
CA ALA A 95 -11.47 -14.56 -17.72
C ALA A 95 -11.63 -13.42 -16.68
N GLY A 96 -12.32 -13.69 -15.58
CA GLY A 96 -12.51 -12.81 -14.41
C GLY A 96 -13.50 -11.66 -14.59
N GLY A 97 -13.69 -11.16 -15.80
CA GLY A 97 -14.67 -10.09 -16.06
C GLY A 97 -14.38 -8.83 -15.23
N ILE A 98 -15.39 -8.30 -14.54
CA ILE A 98 -15.34 -6.98 -13.88
C ILE A 98 -14.38 -6.92 -12.68
N GLU A 99 -14.03 -8.04 -12.05
CA GLU A 99 -13.10 -8.04 -10.92
C GLU A 99 -11.70 -7.58 -11.31
N ASN A 100 -11.30 -7.82 -12.57
CA ASN A 100 -10.02 -7.35 -13.11
C ASN A 100 -9.90 -5.83 -13.06
N GLU A 101 -11.01 -5.09 -13.11
CA GLU A 101 -11.02 -3.63 -13.00
C GLU A 101 -10.54 -3.15 -11.63
N ALA A 102 -10.57 -4.02 -10.62
CA ALA A 102 -10.01 -3.73 -9.30
C ALA A 102 -8.47 -3.78 -9.27
N THR A 103 -7.80 -4.34 -10.30
CA THR A 103 -6.34 -4.55 -10.32
C THR A 103 -5.57 -3.27 -10.01
N VAL A 104 -5.77 -2.20 -10.78
CA VAL A 104 -5.08 -0.92 -10.57
C VAL A 104 -5.48 -0.24 -9.26
N PRO A 105 -6.78 0.04 -8.98
CA PRO A 105 -7.14 0.81 -7.80
C PRO A 105 -6.77 0.10 -6.49
N THR A 106 -6.97 -1.21 -6.38
CA THR A 106 -6.63 -1.98 -5.18
C THR A 106 -5.11 -2.02 -4.97
N THR A 107 -4.33 -2.23 -6.04
CA THR A 107 -2.87 -2.27 -5.93
C THR A 107 -2.31 -0.91 -5.54
N ILE A 108 -2.75 0.17 -6.19
CA ILE A 108 -2.29 1.52 -5.86
C ILE A 108 -2.69 1.89 -4.42
N ALA A 109 -3.90 1.53 -3.98
CA ALA A 109 -4.31 1.73 -2.59
C ALA A 109 -3.38 0.98 -1.62
N ALA A 110 -3.07 -0.29 -1.88
CA ALA A 110 -2.15 -1.10 -1.07
C ALA A 110 -0.70 -0.59 -1.09
N MET A 111 -0.24 0.00 -2.20
CA MET A 111 1.08 0.64 -2.28
C MET A 111 1.16 1.94 -1.45
N LEU A 112 0.04 2.68 -1.36
CA LEU A 112 -0.05 3.96 -0.65
C LEU A 112 -0.39 3.82 0.84
N LEU A 113 -1.20 2.83 1.23
CA LEU A 113 -1.66 2.63 2.61
C LEU A 113 -1.90 1.14 2.90
N GLN A 114 -1.29 0.64 3.98
CA GLN A 114 -1.58 -0.69 4.52
C GLN A 114 -1.92 -0.58 6.01
N SER A 115 -2.90 -1.37 6.47
CA SER A 115 -3.33 -1.36 7.88
C SER A 115 -3.97 -2.66 8.36
N TYR A 116 -3.94 -3.71 7.54
CA TYR A 116 -4.62 -4.98 7.80
C TYR A 116 -3.86 -5.92 8.73
N GLN A 117 -2.59 -5.63 9.05
CA GLN A 117 -1.86 -6.34 10.11
C GLN A 117 -2.04 -5.63 11.46
N ARG A 118 -1.00 -5.00 12.03
CA ARG A 118 -1.12 -4.36 13.36
C ARG A 118 -1.00 -2.85 13.29
N ASP A 119 -0.34 -2.32 12.27
CA ASP A 119 0.08 -0.94 12.19
C ASP A 119 -0.40 -0.31 10.87
N ILE A 120 -0.70 0.98 10.92
CA ILE A 120 -0.92 1.81 9.74
C ILE A 120 0.46 2.13 9.16
N HIS A 121 0.68 1.77 7.90
CA HIS A 121 1.87 2.12 7.12
C HIS A 121 1.45 3.04 5.97
N VAL A 122 2.11 4.19 5.84
CA VAL A 122 1.92 5.10 4.69
C VAL A 122 3.07 4.94 3.71
N PHE A 123 2.76 4.95 2.42
CA PHE A 123 3.68 4.62 1.33
C PHE A 123 4.50 3.33 1.60
N PRO A 124 3.88 2.23 2.10
CA PRO A 124 4.59 1.01 2.43
C PRO A 124 5.34 0.40 1.25
N ASP A 125 4.77 0.54 0.04
CA ASP A 125 5.33 0.00 -1.19
C ASP A 125 5.22 1.00 -2.35
N TRP A 126 5.71 2.23 -2.13
CA TRP A 126 5.75 3.28 -3.16
C TRP A 126 7.20 3.67 -3.47
N PRO A 127 7.57 3.94 -4.74
CA PRO A 127 8.93 4.37 -5.07
C PRO A 127 9.26 5.69 -4.38
N ARG A 128 10.36 5.75 -3.63
CA ARG A 128 10.77 6.99 -2.95
C ARG A 128 11.17 8.10 -3.91
N THR A 129 11.50 7.79 -5.15
CA THR A 129 11.86 8.78 -6.17
C THR A 129 10.65 9.48 -6.78
N GLU A 130 9.43 9.00 -6.51
CA GLU A 130 8.20 9.51 -7.10
C GLU A 130 7.37 10.24 -6.03
N ASP A 131 7.17 11.55 -6.21
CA ASP A 131 6.28 12.33 -5.35
C ASP A 131 4.84 11.80 -5.42
N ALA A 132 4.17 11.71 -4.27
CA ALA A 132 2.80 11.21 -4.20
C ALA A 132 2.01 11.83 -3.05
N SER A 133 0.69 11.90 -3.21
CA SER A 133 -0.21 12.19 -2.09
C SER A 133 -1.52 11.45 -2.23
N PHE A 134 -2.13 11.15 -1.08
CA PHE A 134 -3.47 10.58 -1.02
C PHE A 134 -4.26 11.23 0.12
N GLY A 135 -5.59 11.22 -0.05
CA GLY A 135 -6.55 11.77 0.89
C GLY A 135 -7.55 10.71 1.29
N ASP A 136 -7.83 10.67 2.59
CA ASP A 136 -8.95 9.96 3.21
C ASP A 136 -9.11 8.48 2.83
N LEU A 137 -7.99 7.78 2.62
CA LEU A 137 -7.99 6.31 2.52
C LEU A 137 -8.33 5.70 3.89
N LEU A 138 -9.19 4.70 3.89
CA LEU A 138 -9.69 4.08 5.11
C LEU A 138 -8.74 2.99 5.59
N ALA A 139 -8.25 3.14 6.81
CA ALA A 139 -7.48 2.12 7.53
C ALA A 139 -8.36 1.35 8.52
N VAL A 140 -7.95 0.10 8.82
CA VAL A 140 -8.57 -0.76 9.83
C VAL A 140 -8.66 -0.03 11.18
N GLY A 141 -9.80 -0.12 11.84
CA GLY A 141 -10.10 0.63 13.06
C GLY A 141 -10.88 1.93 12.81
N ASP A 142 -11.31 2.18 11.58
CA ASP A 142 -12.08 3.37 11.17
C ASP A 142 -11.27 4.67 11.29
N PHE A 143 -10.05 4.62 10.74
CA PHE A 143 -9.14 5.75 10.64
C PHE A 143 -9.08 6.25 9.18
N SER A 144 -9.44 7.52 8.95
CA SER A 144 -9.26 8.19 7.65
C SER A 144 -7.84 8.74 7.57
N VAL A 145 -7.02 8.24 6.65
CA VAL A 145 -5.60 8.57 6.57
C VAL A 145 -5.32 9.39 5.32
N SER A 146 -4.54 10.46 5.47
CA SER A 146 -4.00 11.26 4.36
C SER A 146 -2.51 11.46 4.56
N SER A 147 -1.74 11.48 3.47
CA SER A 147 -0.30 11.69 3.55
C SER A 147 0.25 12.23 2.25
N ARG A 148 1.47 12.76 2.32
CA ARG A 148 2.23 13.23 1.17
C ARG A 148 3.67 12.77 1.30
N LEU A 149 4.23 12.25 0.22
CA LEU A 149 5.65 11.98 0.02
C LEU A 149 6.20 12.98 -0.98
N THR A 150 7.29 13.65 -0.62
CA THR A 150 7.99 14.60 -1.50
C THR A 150 9.49 14.49 -1.32
N GLY A 151 10.23 14.43 -2.43
CA GLY A 151 11.68 14.30 -2.42
C GLY A 151 12.18 13.09 -1.62
N GLY A 152 11.47 11.95 -1.70
CA GLY A 152 11.82 10.72 -0.97
C GLY A 152 11.46 10.66 0.50
N HIS A 153 10.81 11.70 1.02
CA HIS A 153 10.45 11.79 2.42
C HIS A 153 8.94 12.02 2.61
N VAL A 154 8.36 11.33 3.58
CA VAL A 154 6.99 11.62 4.01
C VAL A 154 6.97 13.02 4.65
N ALA A 155 6.16 13.92 4.10
CA ALA A 155 6.03 15.28 4.62
C ALA A 155 5.19 15.31 5.89
N TYR A 156 4.07 14.57 5.91
CA TYR A 156 3.17 14.47 7.05
C TYR A 156 2.34 13.19 6.99
N VAL A 157 1.78 12.78 8.12
CA VAL A 157 0.66 11.83 8.19
C VAL A 157 -0.48 12.50 8.95
N ARG A 158 -1.66 12.58 8.33
CA ARG A 158 -2.89 13.07 8.95
C ARG A 158 -3.85 11.90 9.14
N ILE A 159 -4.38 11.75 10.34
CA ILE A 159 -5.33 10.69 10.68
C ILE A 159 -6.55 11.32 11.34
N VAL A 160 -7.75 11.00 10.85
CA VAL A 160 -9.01 11.28 11.55
C VAL A 160 -9.50 9.97 12.15
N SER A 161 -9.62 9.91 13.48
CA SER A 161 -10.22 8.76 14.16
C SER A 161 -11.74 8.91 14.14
N ARG A 162 -12.45 8.11 13.35
CA ARG A 162 -13.91 8.28 13.21
C ARG A 162 -14.69 7.69 14.38
N ARG A 163 -14.15 6.64 15.02
CA ARG A 163 -14.77 5.93 16.15
C ARG A 163 -13.94 5.89 17.43
N GLY A 164 -12.78 6.54 17.48
CA GLY A 164 -11.84 6.41 18.60
C GLY A 164 -11.09 5.08 18.61
N GLY A 165 -10.37 4.81 19.69
CA GLY A 165 -9.62 3.57 19.90
C GLY A 165 -8.10 3.71 19.77
N PRO A 166 -7.35 2.60 19.81
CA PRO A 166 -5.89 2.64 19.74
C PRO A 166 -5.41 2.91 18.30
N CYS A 167 -4.91 4.11 18.03
CA CYS A 167 -4.20 4.44 16.79
C CYS A 167 -2.73 4.00 16.86
N ARG A 168 -2.27 3.39 15.77
CA ARG A 168 -1.05 2.61 15.71
C ARG A 168 -0.32 2.90 14.39
N LEU A 169 0.51 3.94 14.35
CA LEU A 169 1.23 4.36 13.13
C LEU A 169 2.67 3.81 13.12
N ALA A 170 3.03 3.00 12.13
CA ALA A 170 4.43 2.68 11.88
C ALA A 170 5.16 3.96 11.49
N ASN A 171 6.25 4.29 12.17
CA ASN A 171 6.94 5.58 12.02
C ASN A 171 7.57 5.69 10.62
N PRO A 172 7.01 6.48 9.69
CA PRO A 172 7.47 6.49 8.29
C PRO A 172 8.82 7.18 8.11
N TRP A 173 9.29 7.90 9.14
CA TRP A 173 10.61 8.54 9.18
C TRP A 173 11.69 7.63 9.79
N GLY A 174 11.30 6.48 10.34
CA GLY A 174 12.20 5.49 10.94
C GLY A 174 12.33 5.62 12.47
N ALA A 175 12.59 4.48 13.11
CA ALA A 175 12.46 4.31 14.57
C ALA A 175 13.29 5.29 15.43
N ARG A 176 14.41 5.77 14.89
CA ARG A 176 15.31 6.70 15.59
C ARG A 176 14.90 8.16 15.48
N ARG A 177 13.99 8.51 14.57
CA ARG A 177 13.55 9.89 14.33
C ARG A 177 12.48 10.32 15.33
N THR A 178 12.59 11.55 15.79
CA THR A 178 11.60 12.21 16.64
C THR A 178 10.50 12.80 15.78
N VAL A 179 9.26 12.55 16.18
CA VAL A 179 8.05 12.96 15.47
C VAL A 179 7.28 13.93 16.36
N ARG A 180 6.83 15.04 15.78
CA ARG A 180 5.90 15.97 16.39
C ARG A 180 4.48 15.47 16.09
N LEU A 181 3.73 15.17 17.14
CA LEU A 181 2.31 14.80 17.08
C LEU A 181 1.48 15.97 17.61
N ARG A 182 0.52 16.43 16.83
CA ARG A 182 -0.54 17.33 17.29
C ARG A 182 -1.88 16.62 17.22
N VAL A 183 -2.68 16.68 18.28
CA VAL A 183 -4.06 16.18 18.34
C VAL A 183 -4.98 17.39 18.41
N ASP A 184 -5.81 17.58 17.39
CA ASP A 184 -6.66 18.76 17.21
C ASP A 184 -5.90 20.08 17.37
N THR A 185 -6.32 20.93 18.31
CA THR A 185 -5.72 22.23 18.62
C THR A 185 -4.76 22.19 19.80
N HIS A 186 -4.52 21.01 20.40
CA HIS A 186 -3.63 20.88 21.54
C HIS A 186 -2.16 21.17 21.18
N ALA A 187 -1.37 21.54 22.19
CA ALA A 187 0.06 21.72 22.05
C ALA A 187 0.73 20.43 21.51
N PRO A 188 1.65 20.53 20.53
CA PRO A 188 2.30 19.35 19.98
C PRO A 188 3.18 18.64 21.00
N VAL A 189 3.13 17.31 20.99
CA VAL A 189 3.97 16.43 21.82
C VAL A 189 4.99 15.71 20.96
N LEU A 190 6.16 15.42 21.52
CA LEU A 190 7.18 14.62 20.84
C LEU A 190 6.94 13.12 21.08
N ARG A 191 7.17 12.33 20.03
CA ARG A 191 7.09 10.86 20.04
C ARG A 191 8.30 10.28 19.31
N ARG A 192 8.68 9.05 19.66
CA ARG A 192 9.80 8.31 19.06
C ARG A 192 9.53 6.81 19.16
N GLY A 193 10.20 6.03 18.31
CA GLY A 193 10.10 4.58 18.27
C GLY A 193 9.72 4.10 16.87
N ALA A 194 9.82 2.78 16.65
CA ALA A 194 9.38 2.15 15.40
C ALA A 194 7.88 2.36 15.15
N VAL A 195 7.13 2.56 16.22
CA VAL A 195 5.68 2.68 16.22
C VAL A 195 5.27 3.85 17.10
N LEU A 196 4.37 4.69 16.60
CA LEU A 196 3.75 5.79 17.32
C LEU A 196 2.34 5.37 17.74
N ARG A 197 2.12 5.24 19.05
CA ARG A 197 0.84 4.82 19.63
C ARG A 197 0.12 6.02 20.22
N VAL A 198 -1.17 6.15 19.92
CA VAL A 198 -2.03 7.23 20.43
C VAL A 198 -3.39 6.62 20.74
N ALA A 199 -3.88 6.78 21.96
CA ALA A 199 -5.29 6.50 22.25
C ALA A 199 -6.11 7.67 21.69
N THR A 200 -7.17 7.38 20.94
CA THR A 200 -7.98 8.41 20.28
C THR A 200 -9.44 8.33 20.70
N HIS A 201 -10.13 9.45 20.57
CA HIS A 201 -11.60 9.57 20.69
C HIS A 201 -12.25 9.82 19.33
N PRO A 202 -13.55 9.53 19.17
CA PRO A 202 -14.27 9.84 17.93
C PRO A 202 -14.13 11.31 17.54
N GLY A 203 -13.79 11.55 16.27
CA GLY A 203 -13.64 12.89 15.68
C GLY A 203 -12.24 13.50 15.81
N GLU A 204 -11.36 12.97 16.64
CA GLU A 204 -10.02 13.53 16.85
C GLU A 204 -9.18 13.49 15.57
N ARG A 205 -8.42 14.58 15.35
CA ARG A 205 -7.55 14.76 14.20
C ARG A 205 -6.09 14.78 14.63
N LEU A 206 -5.35 13.77 14.22
CA LEU A 206 -3.93 13.62 14.50
C LEU A 206 -3.13 14.13 13.30
N LEU A 207 -2.11 14.95 13.57
CA LEU A 207 -1.11 15.36 12.60
C LEU A 207 0.27 14.97 13.10
N PHE A 208 0.94 14.10 12.34
CA PHE A 208 2.32 13.70 12.55
C PHE A 208 3.22 14.40 11.53
N THR A 209 4.30 15.02 12.01
CA THR A 209 5.37 15.58 11.17
C THR A 209 6.73 15.26 11.76
N LEU A 210 7.78 15.20 10.93
CA LEU A 210 9.14 15.07 11.42
C LEU A 210 9.49 16.27 12.29
N ALA A 211 10.00 16.05 13.50
CA ALA A 211 10.54 17.14 14.30
C ALA A 211 11.83 17.64 13.63
N SER A 212 11.88 18.94 13.31
CA SER A 212 13.14 19.57 12.92
C SER A 212 14.17 19.40 14.04
N ARG A 213 15.43 19.18 13.70
CA ARG A 213 16.51 19.41 14.68
C ARG A 213 16.41 20.89 15.06
N SER A 214 16.25 21.22 16.34
CA SER A 214 16.61 22.57 16.77
C SER A 214 18.06 22.76 16.35
N ALA A 215 18.33 23.82 15.58
CA ALA A 215 19.68 24.33 15.48
C ALA A 215 20.12 24.62 16.92
N ALA A 216 21.16 23.92 17.36
CA ALA A 216 21.89 24.29 18.56
C ALA A 216 22.71 25.54 18.24
#